data_AF-A0A7W0M1Z9-F1
#
_entry.id   AF-A0A7W0M1Z9-F1
#
_cell.length_a   1.000
_cell.length_b   1.000
_cell.length_c   1.000
_cell.angle_alpha   90.00
_cell.angle_beta   90.00
_cell.angle_gamma   90.00
#
_symmetry.space_group_name_H-M   'P 1'
#
loop_
_entity.id
_entity.type
_entity.pdbx_description
1 polymer ?
#
loop_
_entity_poly.entity_id
_entity_poly.type
_entity_poly.pdbx_seq_one_letter_code
_entity_poly.pdbx_strand_id
1 'polypeptide(L)' 'MAEVTTIHTSRLSPADLHAIRVLLYEAFDGDVTDDDYEHALGGMHALV' A
#
# COMPACT_ATOMS: atom_id res chain seq x y z
N MET A 1 -12.45 9.22 -14.88
CA MET A 1 -12.35 8.65 -13.52
C MET A 1 -11.35 7.53 -13.59
N ALA A 2 -10.46 7.41 -12.61
CA ALA A 2 -9.61 6.24 -12.49
C ALA A 2 -10.48 5.02 -12.14
N GLU A 3 -10.23 3.89 -12.80
CA GLU A 3 -10.85 2.62 -12.45
C GLU A 3 -10.12 2.06 -11.22
N VAL A 4 -10.87 1.63 -10.21
CA VAL A 4 -10.30 1.16 -8.93
C VAL A 4 -10.58 -0.32 -8.77
N THR A 5 -9.54 -1.11 -8.51
CA THR A 5 -9.64 -2.54 -8.19
C THR A 5 -9.24 -2.79 -6.74
N THR A 6 -10.05 -3.55 -6.01
CA THR A 6 -9.73 -3.95 -4.62
C THR A 6 -9.02 -5.31 -4.58
N ILE A 7 -7.90 -5.41 -3.88
CA ILE A 7 -7.12 -6.64 -3.72
C ILE A 7 -6.73 -6.87 -2.25
N HIS A 8 -6.82 -8.11 -1.77
CA HIS A 8 -6.39 -8.45 -0.41
C HIS A 8 -4.86 -8.47 -0.32
N THR A 9 -4.30 -8.11 0.84
CA THR A 9 -2.83 -8.08 1.07
C THR A 9 -2.15 -9.40 0.68
N SER A 10 -2.79 -10.54 0.96
CA SER A 10 -2.23 -11.87 0.61
C SER A 10 -2.15 -12.17 -0.89
N ARG A 11 -2.70 -11.31 -1.74
CA ARG A 11 -2.69 -11.44 -3.21
C ARG A 11 -1.73 -10.47 -3.88
N LEU A 12 -1.11 -9.55 -3.12
CA LEU A 12 -0.12 -8.62 -3.63
C LEU A 12 1.21 -9.33 -3.89
N SER A 13 1.86 -9.00 -5.00
CA SER A 13 3.24 -9.42 -5.25
C SER A 13 4.21 -8.62 -4.38
N PRO A 14 5.46 -9.10 -4.21
CA PRO A 14 6.51 -8.31 -3.55
C PRO A 14 6.75 -6.95 -4.21
N ALA A 15 6.57 -6.84 -5.53
CA ALA A 15 6.68 -5.58 -6.25
C ALA A 15 5.55 -4.61 -5.90
N ASP A 16 4.32 -5.11 -5.79
CA ASP A 16 3.17 -4.28 -5.39
C ASP A 16 3.34 -3.76 -3.95
N LEU A 17 3.77 -4.62 -3.03
CA LEU A 17 4.06 -4.23 -1.64
C LEU A 17 5.14 -3.15 -1.56
N HIS A 18 6.20 -3.27 -2.36
CA HIS A 18 7.24 -2.26 -2.44
C HIS A 18 6.69 -0.93 -2.99
N ALA A 19 5.93 -0.97 -4.08
CA ALA A 19 5.34 0.22 -4.68
C ALA A 19 4.37 0.94 -3.71
N ILE A 20 3.54 0.18 -2.99
CA ILE A 20 2.65 0.73 -1.95
C ILE A 20 3.46 1.39 -0.85
N ARG A 21 4.55 0.76 -0.38
CA ARG A 21 5.40 1.33 0.66
C ARG A 21 6.07 2.63 0.22
N VAL A 22 6.58 2.68 -1.02
CA VAL A 22 7.17 3.90 -1.60
C VAL A 22 6.11 4.99 -1.72
N LEU A 23 4.92 4.66 -2.24
CA LEU A 23 3.80 5.60 -2.35
C LEU A 23 3.42 6.19 -0.99
N LEU A 24 3.30 5.35 0.04
CA LEU A 24 2.99 5.82 1.40
C LEU A 24 4.09 6.74 1.94
N TYR A 25 5.36 6.38 1.74
CA TYR A 25 6.46 7.23 2.15
C TYR A 25 6.44 8.59 1.44
N GLU A 26 6.23 8.61 0.12
CA GLU A 26 6.19 9.85 -0.67
C GLU A 26 4.96 10.71 -0.36
N ALA A 27 3.78 10.10 -0.23
CA ALA A 27 2.52 10.82 -0.02
C ALA A 27 2.42 11.50 1.37
N PHE A 28 3.17 10.99 2.34
CA PHE A 28 3.21 11.50 3.70
C PHE A 28 4.54 12.21 4.02
N ASP A 29 5.32 12.60 3.01
CA ASP A 29 6.62 13.30 3.18
C ASP A 29 7.58 12.59 4.16
N GLY A 30 7.53 11.25 4.16
CA GLY A 30 8.34 10.40 5.02
C GLY A 30 7.84 10.24 6.46
N ASP A 31 6.67 10.76 6.82
CA ASP A 31 6.05 10.63 8.15
C ASP A 31 5.29 9.30 8.35
N VAL A 32 5.54 8.31 7.49
CA VAL A 32 5.06 6.94 7.65
C VAL A 32 6.17 6.09 8.24
N THR A 33 5.92 5.53 9.44
CA THR A 33 6.86 4.64 10.11
C THR A 33 6.73 3.19 9.62
N ASP A 34 7.65 2.34 10.08
CA ASP A 34 7.55 0.89 9.83
C ASP A 34 6.28 0.30 10.43
N ASP A 35 5.91 0.72 11.65
CA ASP A 35 4.69 0.24 12.33
C ASP A 35 3.44 0.67 11.57
N ASP A 36 3.40 1.90 11.04
CA ASP A 36 2.26 2.39 10.24
C ASP A 36 2.10 1.57 8.95
N TYR A 37 3.20 1.22 8.31
CA TYR A 37 3.18 0.31 7.16
C TYR A 37 2.67 -1.07 7.55
N GLU A 38 3.14 -1.65 8.67
CA GLU A 38 2.66 -2.95 9.15
C GLU A 38 1.16 -2.93 9.49
N HIS A 39 0.66 -1.84 10.09
CA HIS A 39 -0.77 -1.65 10.36
C HIS A 39 -1.64 -1.59 9.08
N ALA A 40 -1.07 -1.23 7.93
CA ALA A 40 -1.77 -1.21 6.65
C ALA A 40 -1.85 -2.60 5.98
N LEU A 41 -1.19 -3.62 6.53
CA LEU A 41 -1.18 -4.99 6.00
C LEU A 41 -2.33 -5.84 6.57
N GLY A 42 -2.59 -6.97 5.91
CA GLY A 42 -3.61 -7.94 6.33
C GLY A 42 -5.05 -7.59 5.95
N GLY A 43 -5.26 -6.42 5.31
CA GLY A 43 -6.57 -5.96 4.83
C GLY A 43 -6.69 -5.91 3.30
N MET A 44 -7.63 -5.08 2.84
CA MET A 44 -7.87 -4.79 1.42
C MET A 44 -7.17 -3.50 0.99
N HIS A 45 -6.58 -3.52 -0.21
CA HIS A 45 -5.95 -2.38 -0.87
C HIS A 45 -6.78 -1.96 -2.08
N ALA A 46 -6.83 -0.66 -2.38
CA ALA A 46 -7.47 -0.10 -3.56
C ALA A 46 -6.39 0.39 -4.54
N LEU A 47 -6.25 -0.27 -5.68
CA LEU A 47 -5.27 0.03 -6.72
C LEU A 47 -5.95 0.68 -7.93
N VAL A 48 -5.20 1.52 -8.63
CA VAL A 48 -5.59 2.21 -9.88
C VAL A 48 -4.66 1.86 -11.03
#